data_AF-A0A357D5G6-F1
#
_entry.id   AF-A0A357D5G6-F1
#
_cell.length_a   1.000
_cell.length_b   1.000
_cell.length_c   1.000
_cell.angle_alpha   90.00
_cell.angle_beta   90.00
_cell.angle_gamma   90.00
#
_symmetry.space_group_name_H-M   'P 1'
#
loop_
_entity.id
_entity.type
_entity.pdbx_description
1 polymer ?
#
loop_
_entity_poly.entity_id
_entity_poly.type
_entity_poly.pdbx_seq_one_letter_code
_entity_poly.pdbx_strand_id
1 'polypeptide(L)'
;MVNYKLVMYMNVFRLPGYLTIRYEIESQISDLRKQGIQPTLVRLSDKASVQFAYESGKSGRVSNAPKLFSGPNCLCHIIYRDPTVRWVAVEGIPKKEFNKLLREGKSALRELYGI
;
A
#
# COMPACT_ATOMS: atom_id res chain seq x y z
N MET A 1 -5.01 0.34 24.51
CA MET A 1 -4.74 -0.85 23.69
C MET A 1 -5.46 -0.69 22.37
N VAL A 2 -4.74 -0.36 21.29
CA VAL A 2 -5.31 -0.27 19.93
C VAL A 2 -5.50 -1.69 19.43
N ASN A 3 -6.72 -2.01 19.00
CA ASN A 3 -7.14 -3.36 18.65
C ASN A 3 -6.52 -3.76 17.29
N TYR A 4 -5.50 -4.62 17.30
CA TYR A 4 -4.71 -5.03 16.12
C TYR A 4 -5.48 -5.84 15.06
N LYS A 5 -6.81 -5.87 15.12
CA LYS A 5 -7.69 -6.71 14.28
C LYS A 5 -8.27 -5.99 13.05
N LEU A 6 -7.88 -4.73 12.80
CA LEU A 6 -8.54 -3.84 11.83
C LEU A 6 -7.76 -3.59 10.53
N VAL A 7 -6.58 -4.20 10.37
CA VAL A 7 -5.87 -4.17 9.09
C VAL A 7 -6.50 -5.21 8.17
N MET A 8 -7.20 -4.74 7.14
CA MET A 8 -7.77 -5.60 6.11
C MET A 8 -6.80 -5.72 4.93
N TYR A 9 -6.55 -6.97 4.54
CA TYR A 9 -5.62 -7.33 3.48
C TYR A 9 -6.40 -7.69 2.22
N MET A 10 -6.01 -7.11 1.08
CA MET A 10 -6.37 -7.68 -0.23
C MET A 10 -5.15 -8.37 -0.83
N ASN A 11 -5.21 -9.71 -0.88
CA ASN A 11 -4.28 -10.55 -1.63
C ASN A 11 -4.94 -10.87 -2.98
N VAL A 12 -4.89 -9.94 -3.94
CA VAL A 12 -5.33 -10.24 -5.30
C VAL A 12 -4.10 -10.61 -6.10
N PHE A 13 -4.06 -11.86 -6.58
CA PHE A 13 -3.06 -12.32 -7.53
C PHE A 13 -3.70 -12.32 -8.92
N ARG A 14 -3.48 -11.25 -9.70
CA ARG A 14 -3.80 -11.26 -11.13
C ARG A 14 -2.55 -11.73 -11.89
N LEU A 15 -2.74 -12.76 -12.74
CA LEU A 15 -1.70 -13.39 -13.55
C LEU A 15 -0.86 -12.36 -14.36
N PRO A 16 0.39 -12.67 -14.71
CA PRO A 16 1.33 -11.76 -15.35
C PRO A 16 0.96 -11.55 -16.83
N GLY A 17 -0.06 -10.73 -17.09
CA GLY A 17 -0.39 -10.25 -18.42
C GLY A 17 -0.35 -8.73 -18.40
N TYR A 18 0.76 -8.13 -18.85
CA TYR A 18 0.89 -6.70 -19.22
C TYR A 18 0.34 -5.62 -18.26
N LEU A 19 0.15 -5.91 -16.98
CA LEU A 19 -0.29 -4.93 -15.98
C LEU A 19 0.89 -4.50 -15.12
N THR A 20 1.12 -3.20 -15.03
CA THR A 20 2.18 -2.58 -14.22
C THR A 20 1.93 -2.80 -12.73
N ILE A 21 2.98 -2.78 -11.90
CA ILE A 21 2.84 -2.79 -10.43
C ILE A 21 1.95 -1.62 -10.00
N ARG A 22 2.10 -0.46 -10.65
CA ARG A 22 1.21 0.67 -10.43
C ARG A 22 -0.27 0.32 -10.63
N TYR A 23 -0.64 -0.36 -11.72
CA TYR A 23 -2.02 -0.73 -11.99
C TYR A 23 -2.57 -1.71 -10.93
N GLU A 24 -1.76 -2.68 -10.51
CA GLU A 24 -2.15 -3.62 -9.46
C GLU A 24 -2.46 -2.90 -8.14
N ILE A 25 -1.58 -1.97 -7.74
CA ILE A 25 -1.80 -1.12 -6.56
C ILE A 25 -3.10 -0.31 -6.71
N GLU A 26 -3.33 0.34 -7.85
CA GLU A 26 -4.53 1.16 -8.09
C GLU A 26 -5.82 0.31 -8.09
N SER A 27 -5.77 -0.91 -8.62
CA SER A 27 -6.90 -1.84 -8.57
C SER A 27 -7.25 -2.22 -7.14
N GLN A 28 -6.26 -2.61 -6.33
CA GLN A 28 -6.49 -2.96 -4.92
C GLN A 28 -6.98 -1.75 -4.10
N ILE A 29 -6.44 -0.55 -4.36
CA ILE A 29 -6.92 0.71 -3.77
C ILE A 29 -8.41 0.93 -4.09
N SER A 30 -8.81 0.73 -5.34
CA SER A 30 -10.20 0.90 -5.78
C SER A 30 -11.12 -0.07 -5.05
N ASP A 31 -10.71 -1.33 -4.94
CA ASP A 31 -11.51 -2.37 -4.30
C ASP A 31 -11.62 -2.19 -2.78
N LEU A 32 -10.55 -1.75 -2.10
CA LEU A 32 -10.60 -1.37 -0.68
C LEU A 32 -11.55 -0.19 -0.44
N ARG A 33 -11.52 0.82 -1.32
CA ARG A 33 -12.40 1.99 -1.21
C ARG A 33 -13.87 1.64 -1.37
N LYS A 34 -14.22 0.71 -2.28
CA LYS A 34 -15.60 0.21 -2.42
C LYS A 34 -16.11 -0.41 -1.11
N GLN A 35 -15.21 -0.97 -0.30
CA GLN A 35 -15.52 -1.53 1.01
C GLN A 35 -15.48 -0.49 2.14
N GLY A 36 -15.27 0.79 1.83
CA GLY A 36 -15.17 1.86 2.84
C GLY A 36 -13.85 1.86 3.61
N ILE A 37 -12.82 1.18 3.10
CA ILE A 37 -11.47 1.14 3.68
C ILE A 37 -10.65 2.26 3.04
N GLN A 38 -9.91 3.00 3.87
CA GLN A 38 -8.93 3.97 3.45
C GLN A 38 -7.56 3.27 3.31
N PRO A 39 -7.00 3.18 2.10
CA PRO A 39 -5.65 2.66 1.89
C PRO A 39 -4.62 3.56 2.57
N THR A 40 -3.63 2.94 3.21
CA THR A 40 -2.58 3.61 3.97
C THR A 40 -1.19 3.10 3.65
N LEU A 41 -1.06 1.83 3.27
CA LEU A 41 0.21 1.14 3.11
C LEU A 41 0.19 0.25 1.86
N VAL A 42 1.30 0.23 1.15
CA VAL A 42 1.60 -0.67 0.03
C VAL A 42 2.81 -1.49 0.44
N ARG A 43 2.74 -2.80 0.26
CA ARG A 43 3.84 -3.73 0.47
C ARG A 43 4.19 -4.39 -0.84
N LEU A 44 5.47 -4.38 -1.19
CA LEU A 44 6.00 -4.97 -2.40
C LEU A 44 6.96 -6.09 -2.03
N SER A 45 6.76 -7.26 -2.63
CA SER A 45 7.74 -8.35 -2.63
C SER A 45 9.07 -7.87 -3.23
N ASP A 46 10.14 -8.66 -3.07
CA ASP A 46 11.44 -8.30 -3.66
C ASP A 46 11.37 -8.11 -5.18
N LYS A 47 10.72 -9.03 -5.90
CA LYS A 47 10.55 -8.92 -7.36
C LYS A 47 9.68 -7.73 -7.77
N ALA A 48 8.55 -7.52 -7.08
CA ALA A 48 7.67 -6.38 -7.36
C ALA A 48 8.34 -5.04 -7.04
N SER A 49 9.21 -4.99 -6.03
CA SER A 49 9.98 -3.81 -5.65
C SER A 49 10.91 -3.35 -6.77
N VAL A 50 11.66 -4.30 -7.35
CA VAL A 50 12.56 -4.02 -8.46
C VAL A 50 11.76 -3.57 -9.70
N GLN A 51 10.66 -4.26 -10.02
CA GLN A 51 9.81 -3.88 -11.14
C GLN A 51 9.20 -2.48 -10.96
N PHE A 52 8.66 -2.17 -9.78
CA PHE A 52 8.11 -0.84 -9.49
C PHE A 52 9.18 0.26 -9.54
N ALA A 53 10.42 -0.03 -9.13
CA ALA A 53 11.53 0.89 -9.27
C ALA A 53 11.89 1.15 -10.75
N TYR A 54 11.78 0.15 -11.63
CA TYR A 54 11.89 0.35 -13.08
C TYR A 54 10.75 1.22 -13.62
N GLU A 55 9.50 0.91 -13.28
CA GLU A 55 8.31 1.68 -13.69
C GLU A 55 8.38 3.15 -13.23
N SER A 56 9.02 3.40 -12.10
CA SER A 56 9.22 4.75 -11.55
C SER A 56 10.40 5.51 -12.17
N GLY A 57 11.03 4.96 -13.21
CA GLY A 57 12.18 5.59 -13.90
C GLY A 57 13.48 5.57 -13.09
N LYS A 58 13.63 4.64 -12.14
CA LYS A 58 14.80 4.55 -11.24
C LYS A 58 15.74 3.41 -11.59
N SER A 59 15.69 2.92 -12.83
CA SER A 59 16.56 1.87 -13.36
C SER A 59 16.63 0.61 -12.46
N GLY A 60 15.52 0.26 -11.81
CA GLY A 60 15.43 -0.91 -10.92
C GLY A 60 16.08 -0.74 -9.54
N ARG A 61 16.67 0.42 -9.22
CA ARG A 61 17.28 0.68 -7.92
C ARG A 61 16.22 1.06 -6.89
N VAL A 62 15.85 0.09 -6.05
CA VAL A 62 14.87 0.24 -4.97
C VAL A 62 15.23 1.38 -4.00
N SER A 63 16.52 1.60 -3.71
CA SER A 63 16.98 2.69 -2.83
C SER A 63 16.60 4.09 -3.33
N ASN A 64 16.40 4.24 -4.65
CA ASN A 64 16.06 5.50 -5.30
C ASN A 64 14.58 5.59 -5.67
N ALA A 65 13.80 4.55 -5.33
CA ALA A 65 12.39 4.47 -5.62
C ALA A 65 11.56 5.38 -4.67
N PRO A 66 10.36 5.81 -5.09
CA PRO A 66 9.50 6.66 -4.27
C PRO A 66 9.14 6.01 -2.92
N LYS A 67 9.25 6.74 -1.81
CA LYS A 67 8.81 6.23 -0.49
C LYS A 67 7.30 6.21 -0.32
N LEU A 68 6.59 6.93 -1.19
CA LEU A 68 5.16 7.12 -1.13
C LEU A 68 4.55 6.81 -2.50
N PHE A 69 3.44 6.10 -2.48
CA PHE A 69 2.60 5.87 -3.64
C PHE A 69 1.53 6.96 -3.72
N SER A 70 1.53 7.72 -4.82
CA SER A 70 0.48 8.70 -5.12
C SER A 70 -0.53 8.07 -6.08
N GLY A 71 -1.64 7.59 -5.53
CA GLY A 71 -2.75 6.99 -6.25
C GLY A 71 -3.98 7.90 -6.31
N PRO A 72 -5.07 7.46 -6.95
CA PRO A 72 -6.32 8.24 -7.05
C PRO A 72 -6.84 8.65 -5.66
N ASN A 73 -6.63 9.92 -5.30
CA ASN A 73 -7.03 10.53 -4.03
C ASN A 73 -6.49 9.83 -2.76
N CYS A 74 -5.34 9.14 -2.83
CA CYS A 74 -4.66 8.62 -1.63
C CYS A 74 -3.15 8.67 -1.77
N LEU A 75 -2.52 8.76 -0.61
CA LEU A 75 -1.08 8.78 -0.46
C LEU A 75 -0.74 7.65 0.51
N CYS A 76 -0.11 6.60 0.00
CA CYS A 76 0.19 5.39 0.77
C CYS A 76 1.69 5.28 0.98
N HIS A 77 2.11 4.82 2.16
CA HIS A 77 3.51 4.46 2.38
C HIS A 77 3.88 3.20 1.59
N ILE A 78 5.13 3.07 1.14
CA ILE A 78 5.60 1.88 0.44
C ILE A 78 6.67 1.17 1.27
N ILE A 79 6.40 -0.08 1.62
CA ILE A 79 7.41 -1.01 2.13
C ILE A 79 7.91 -1.83 0.95
N TYR A 80 9.21 -1.74 0.71
CA TYR A 80 9.90 -2.51 -0.31
C TYR A 80 10.52 -3.78 0.27
N ARG A 81 10.67 -4.79 -0.60
CA ARG A 81 11.31 -6.08 -0.31
C ARG A 81 10.71 -6.79 0.89
N ASP A 82 9.40 -6.72 1.00
CA ASP A 82 8.67 -7.38 2.08
C ASP A 82 8.61 -8.89 1.84
N PRO A 83 9.22 -9.73 2.71
CA PRO A 83 9.21 -11.17 2.55
C PRO A 83 7.83 -11.80 2.83
N THR A 84 6.92 -11.07 3.47
CA THR A 84 5.58 -11.56 3.83
C THR A 84 4.58 -11.47 2.68
N VAL A 85 4.91 -10.72 1.62
CA VAL A 85 4.05 -10.50 0.46
C VAL A 85 4.58 -11.25 -0.76
N ARG A 86 3.71 -11.98 -1.45
CA ARG A 86 4.08 -12.78 -2.64
C ARG A 86 4.31 -11.92 -3.88
N TRP A 87 3.60 -10.78 -3.99
CA TRP A 87 3.72 -9.86 -5.12
C TRP A 87 3.51 -8.40 -4.70
N VAL A 88 2.25 -7.96 -4.61
CA VAL A 88 1.80 -6.63 -4.19
C VAL A 88 0.65 -6.81 -3.22
N ALA A 89 0.67 -6.08 -2.11
CA ALA A 89 -0.45 -5.99 -1.18
C ALA A 89 -0.70 -4.53 -0.79
N VAL A 90 -1.97 -4.13 -0.77
CA VAL A 90 -2.40 -2.84 -0.23
C VAL A 90 -3.18 -3.07 1.05
N GLU A 91 -2.82 -2.32 2.07
CA GLU A 91 -3.42 -2.35 3.40
C GLU A 91 -4.08 -1.01 3.73
N GLY A 92 -5.12 -1.10 4.55
CA GLY A 92 -5.87 0.06 4.99
C GLY A 92 -6.68 -0.22 6.24
N ILE A 93 -7.32 0.84 6.72
CA ILE A 93 -8.24 0.81 7.86
C ILE A 93 -9.58 1.40 7.45
N PRO A 94 -10.68 1.11 8.17
CA PRO A 94 -11.96 1.74 7.90
C PRO A 94 -11.84 3.26 7.84
N LYS A 95 -12.44 3.88 6.81
CA LYS A 95 -12.36 5.33 6.57
C LYS A 95 -12.82 6.16 7.78
N LYS A 96 -13.79 5.66 8.55
CA LYS A 96 -14.26 6.29 9.79
C LYS A 96 -13.13 6.39 10.83
N GLU A 97 -12.34 5.33 11.00
CA GLU A 97 -11.23 5.30 11.94
C GLU A 97 -10.07 6.17 11.45
N PHE A 98 -9.78 6.14 10.15
CA PHE A 98 -8.80 7.03 9.55
C PHE A 98 -9.13 8.51 9.79
N ASN A 99 -10.38 8.90 9.55
CA ASN A 99 -10.83 10.26 9.81
C ASN A 99 -10.77 10.63 11.30
N LYS A 100 -11.01 9.66 12.20
CA LYS A 100 -10.86 9.87 13.64
C LYS A 100 -9.41 10.16 14.00
N LEU A 101 -8.46 9.34 13.53
CA LEU A 101 -7.03 9.55 13.76
C LEU A 101 -6.55 10.91 13.22
N LEU A 102 -7.00 11.30 12.02
CA LEU A 102 -6.70 12.62 11.46
C LEU A 102 -7.22 13.77 12.34
N ARG A 103 -8.45 13.67 12.85
CA ARG A 103 -9.02 14.70 13.75
C ARG A 103 -8.28 14.79 15.08
N GLU A 104 -7.73 13.68 15.55
CA GLU A 104 -6.89 13.61 16.76
C GLU A 104 -5.44 14.04 16.50
N GLY A 105 -5.08 14.44 15.27
CA GLY A 105 -3.70 14.80 14.90
C GLY A 105 -2.74 13.62 14.89
N LYS A 106 -3.24 12.38 14.87
CA LYS A 106 -2.45 11.15 14.91
C LYS A 106 -2.14 10.63 13.50
N SER A 107 -0.94 10.10 13.33
CA SER A 107 -0.55 9.43 12.09
C SER A 107 -1.04 7.98 12.12
N ALA A 108 -1.93 7.60 11.19
CA ALA A 108 -2.36 6.22 11.03
C ALA A 108 -1.18 5.27 10.81
N LEU A 109 -0.13 5.72 10.10
CA LEU A 109 1.05 4.90 9.86
C LEU A 109 1.81 4.58 11.15
N ARG A 110 1.99 5.60 12.00
CA ARG A 110 2.71 5.46 13.26
C ARG A 110 1.93 4.62 14.26
N GLU A 111 0.62 4.84 14.34
CA GLU A 111 -0.26 4.12 15.27
C GLU A 111 -0.45 2.64 14.90
N LEU A 112 -0.49 2.32 13.61
CA LEU A 112 -0.78 0.96 13.14
C LEU A 112 0.46 0.13 12.85
N TYR A 113 1.49 0.77 12.29
CA TYR A 113 2.66 0.07 11.76
C TYR A 113 3.96 0.44 12.50
N GLY A 114 3.94 1.42 13.41
CA GLY A 114 5.12 1.83 14.17
C GLY A 114 6.20 2.53 13.34
N ILE A 115 5.83 3.03 12.16
CA ILE A 115 6.72 3.71 11.20
C ILE A 115 6.72 5.22 11.43
#